data_AF-A0A8R1IGF4-F1
#
_entry.id   AF-A0A8R1IGF4-F1
#
_cell.length_a   1.000
_cell.length_b   1.000
_cell.length_c   1.000
_cell.angle_alpha   90.00
_cell.angle_beta   90.00
_cell.angle_gamma   90.00
#
_symmetry.space_group_name_H-M   'P 1'
#
loop_
_entity.id
_entity.type
_entity.pdbx_description
1 polymer ?
#
loop_
_entity_poly.entity_id
_entity_poly.type
_entity_poly.pdbx_seq_one_letter_code
_entity_poly.pdbx_strand_id
1 'polypeptide(L)'
;MIIPPGCTGNIQVLDVGIFNGFKRVIKYITGQLQFDRPDYKINRRDETLKMLSAVYRQICHPKLQPWAQYAWSASGYNIVRPPGFSTPAELLFPNNVAADCSSTGCNETSFIKCLYCDNLLCIDHFLVKEVHDC
;
A
#
# COMPACT_ATOMS: atom_id res chain seq x y z
N MET A 1 35.54 10.03 -4.91
CA MET A 1 34.66 8.87 -4.61
C MET A 1 34.70 7.94 -5.82
N ILE A 2 35.08 6.67 -5.64
CA ILE A 2 35.12 5.66 -6.71
C ILE A 2 33.88 4.79 -6.53
N ILE A 3 32.97 4.79 -7.51
CA ILE A 3 31.78 3.93 -7.50
C ILE A 3 32.18 2.57 -8.10
N PRO A 4 31.88 1.44 -7.43
CA PRO A 4 32.19 0.12 -7.96
C PRO A 4 31.50 -0.15 -9.31
N PRO A 5 32.12 -0.94 -10.21
CA PRO A 5 31.46 -1.35 -11.45
C PRO A 5 30.17 -2.11 -11.14
N GLY A 6 29.08 -1.76 -11.83
CA GLY A 6 27.74 -2.34 -11.62
C GLY A 6 26.88 -1.61 -10.57
N CYS A 7 27.44 -0.63 -9.84
CA CYS A 7 26.66 0.24 -8.96
C CYS A 7 26.24 1.53 -9.68
N THR A 8 25.03 2.01 -9.39
CA THR A 8 24.60 3.34 -9.81
C THR A 8 25.27 4.42 -8.95
N GLY A 9 25.67 5.53 -9.57
CA GLY A 9 26.15 6.71 -8.84
C GLY A 9 25.04 7.53 -8.18
N ASN A 10 23.78 7.24 -8.53
CA ASN A 10 22.61 7.94 -8.01
C ASN A 10 21.90 7.12 -6.94
N ILE A 11 21.36 7.81 -5.93
CA ILE A 11 20.56 7.19 -4.88
C ILE A 11 19.27 6.59 -5.48
N GLN A 12 18.96 5.34 -5.14
CA GLN A 12 17.74 4.68 -5.59
C GLN A 12 16.52 5.21 -4.84
N VAL A 13 15.62 5.89 -5.56
CA VAL A 13 14.40 6.50 -4.99
C VAL A 13 13.49 5.47 -4.33
N LEU A 14 13.44 4.27 -4.92
CA LEU A 14 12.64 3.18 -4.40
C LEU A 14 13.06 2.78 -2.98
N ASP A 15 14.36 2.76 -2.71
CA ASP A 15 14.91 2.38 -1.40
C ASP A 15 14.75 3.48 -0.34
N VAL A 16 14.75 4.75 -0.75
CA VAL A 16 14.65 5.90 0.18
C VAL A 16 13.26 6.04 0.78
N GLY A 17 12.20 5.85 0.00
CA GLY A 17 10.84 6.16 0.46
C GLY A 17 9.75 5.21 -0.01
N ILE A 18 9.78 4.83 -1.29
CA ILE A 18 8.65 4.11 -1.91
C ILE A 18 8.49 2.72 -1.30
N PHE A 19 9.57 1.93 -1.21
CA PHE A 19 9.49 0.58 -0.64
C PHE A 19 9.19 0.58 0.85
N ASN A 20 9.58 1.61 1.59
CA ASN A 20 9.19 1.71 3.00
C ASN A 20 7.67 1.87 3.16
N GLY A 21 7.05 2.78 2.39
CA GLY A 21 5.60 2.94 2.39
C GLY A 21 4.86 1.68 1.93
N PHE A 22 5.35 1.06 0.85
CA PHE A 22 4.81 -0.20 0.31
C PHE A 22 4.85 -1.34 1.34
N LYS A 23 6.02 -1.58 1.96
CA LYS A 23 6.20 -2.62 3.00
C LYS A 23 5.32 -2.36 4.22
N ARG A 24 5.14 -1.10 4.60
CA ARG A 24 4.25 -0.74 5.71
C ARG A 24 2.79 -1.14 5.42
N VAL A 25 2.29 -0.87 4.21
CA VAL A 25 0.94 -1.29 3.80
C VAL A 25 0.79 -2.80 3.81
N ILE A 26 1.77 -3.53 3.24
CA ILE A 26 1.78 -4.99 3.28
C ILE A 26 1.73 -5.49 4.72
N LYS A 27 2.54 -4.92 5.62
CA LYS A 27 2.57 -5.32 7.03
C LYS A 27 1.20 -5.21 7.69
N TYR A 28 0.47 -4.12 7.46
CA TYR A 28 -0.89 -3.96 7.96
C TYR A 28 -1.84 -5.03 7.41
N ILE A 29 -1.83 -5.25 6.09
CA ILE A 29 -2.69 -6.27 5.45
C ILE A 29 -2.37 -7.67 5.98
N THR A 30 -1.09 -8.04 6.06
CA THR A 30 -0.69 -9.36 6.58
C THR A 30 -1.01 -9.52 8.06
N GLY A 31 -0.93 -8.45 8.85
CA GLY A 31 -1.31 -8.47 10.26
C GLY A 31 -2.82 -8.68 10.43
N GLN A 32 -3.64 -7.97 9.65
CA GLN A 32 -5.09 -8.16 9.64
C GLN A 32 -5.46 -9.58 9.17
N LEU A 33 -4.81 -10.06 8.11
CA LEU A 33 -5.04 -11.39 7.55
C LEU A 33 -4.73 -12.50 8.56
N GLN A 34 -3.64 -12.38 9.33
CA GLN A 34 -3.30 -13.32 10.39
C GLN A 34 -4.33 -13.34 11.52
N PHE A 35 -4.98 -12.20 11.79
CA PHE A 35 -6.00 -12.08 12.82
C PHE A 35 -7.35 -12.63 12.36
N ASP A 36 -7.86 -12.17 11.22
CA ASP A 36 -9.20 -12.53 10.73
C ASP A 36 -9.25 -13.92 10.08
N ARG A 37 -8.17 -14.35 9.43
CA ARG A 37 -8.11 -15.57 8.61
C ARG A 37 -6.78 -16.31 8.83
N PRO A 38 -6.51 -16.84 10.04
CA PRO A 38 -5.24 -17.49 10.36
C PRO A 38 -4.90 -18.70 9.48
N ASP A 39 -5.92 -19.36 8.91
CA ASP A 39 -5.74 -20.51 8.01
C ASP A 39 -5.34 -20.11 6.57
N TYR A 40 -5.45 -18.83 6.22
CA TYR A 40 -5.19 -18.36 4.86
C TYR A 40 -3.68 -18.21 4.60
N LYS A 41 -3.18 -18.98 3.63
CA LYS A 41 -1.74 -19.08 3.30
C LYS A 41 -1.32 -18.06 2.25
N ILE A 42 -1.03 -16.83 2.68
CA ILE A 42 -0.56 -15.75 1.80
C ILE A 42 0.77 -16.03 1.11
N ASN A 43 1.61 -16.89 1.70
CA ASN A 43 2.96 -17.22 1.22
C ASN A 43 2.97 -18.07 -0.08
N ARG A 44 1.80 -18.46 -0.59
CA ARG A 44 1.69 -19.05 -1.92
C ARG A 44 1.93 -17.99 -2.98
N ARG A 45 2.58 -18.39 -4.09
CA ARG A 45 2.92 -17.47 -5.20
C ARG A 45 1.72 -16.65 -5.66
N ASP A 46 0.61 -17.31 -5.96
CA ASP A 46 -0.57 -16.64 -6.52
C ASP A 46 -1.22 -15.67 -5.52
N GLU A 47 -1.35 -16.08 -4.25
CA GLU A 47 -1.92 -15.21 -3.21
C GLU A 47 -1.01 -14.02 -2.90
N THR A 48 0.32 -14.24 -2.88
CA THR A 48 1.29 -13.15 -2.78
C THR A 48 1.15 -12.19 -3.97
N LEU A 49 1.03 -12.70 -5.20
CA LEU A 49 0.85 -11.86 -6.40
C LEU A 49 -0.45 -11.06 -6.36
N LYS A 50 -1.56 -11.66 -5.90
CA LYS A 50 -2.84 -10.94 -5.71
C LYS A 50 -2.68 -9.79 -4.73
N MET A 51 -2.05 -10.01 -3.57
CA MET A 51 -1.81 -8.95 -2.59
C MET A 51 -0.90 -7.86 -3.14
N LEU A 52 0.23 -8.22 -3.76
CA LEU A 52 1.15 -7.25 -4.34
C LEU A 52 0.45 -6.42 -5.41
N SER A 53 -0.37 -7.05 -6.26
CA SER A 53 -1.15 -6.37 -7.30
C SER A 53 -2.17 -5.40 -6.71
N ALA A 54 -2.97 -5.85 -5.74
CA ALA A 54 -3.98 -5.02 -5.08
C ALA A 54 -3.35 -3.80 -4.39
N VAL A 55 -2.25 -4.00 -3.66
CA VAL A 55 -1.50 -2.92 -2.99
C VAL A 55 -0.85 -1.98 -3.99
N TYR A 56 -0.23 -2.52 -5.05
CA TYR A 56 0.39 -1.72 -6.09
C TYR A 56 -0.63 -0.81 -6.77
N ARG A 57 -1.81 -1.32 -7.11
CA ARG A 57 -2.89 -0.52 -7.71
C ARG A 57 -3.27 0.66 -6.80
N GLN A 58 -3.45 0.42 -5.50
CA GLN A 58 -3.74 1.50 -4.55
C GLN A 58 -2.61 2.54 -4.48
N ILE A 59 -1.36 2.10 -4.50
CA ILE A 59 -0.20 3.00 -4.41
C ILE A 59 -0.01 3.86 -5.67
N CYS A 60 -0.48 3.39 -6.82
CA CYS A 60 -0.52 4.16 -8.06
C CYS A 60 -1.57 5.29 -8.06
N HIS A 61 -2.37 5.44 -7.00
CA HIS A 61 -3.41 6.46 -6.94
C HIS A 61 -2.84 7.90 -6.97
N PRO A 62 -3.43 8.86 -7.72
CA PRO A 62 -2.93 10.23 -7.84
C PRO A 62 -2.74 10.99 -6.51
N LYS A 63 -3.57 10.72 -5.49
CA LYS A 63 -3.42 11.27 -4.13
C LYS A 63 -2.04 10.99 -3.50
N LEU A 64 -1.31 9.97 -3.97
CA LEU A 64 0.01 9.59 -3.48
C LEU A 64 1.16 10.18 -4.30
N GLN A 65 0.88 10.94 -5.37
CA GLN A 65 1.92 11.63 -6.14
C GLN A 65 2.80 12.55 -5.30
N PRO A 66 2.27 13.37 -4.36
CA PRO A 66 3.11 14.18 -3.48
C PRO A 66 4.04 13.33 -2.61
N TRP A 67 3.57 12.20 -2.06
CA TRP A 67 4.42 11.29 -1.31
C TRP A 67 5.55 10.70 -2.18
N ALA A 68 5.23 10.29 -3.41
CA ALA A 68 6.25 9.82 -4.34
C ALA A 68 7.25 10.92 -4.69
N GLN A 69 6.78 12.13 -4.99
CA GLN A 69 7.61 13.31 -5.28
C GLN A 69 8.56 13.63 -4.11
N TYR A 70 8.08 13.51 -2.88
CA TYR A 70 8.94 13.64 -1.70
C TYR A 70 10.07 12.61 -1.72
N ALA A 71 9.81 11.34 -2.05
CA ALA A 71 10.86 10.32 -2.14
C ALA A 71 11.93 10.71 -3.17
N TRP A 72 11.53 11.21 -4.35
CA TRP A 72 12.49 11.71 -5.36
C TRP A 72 13.34 12.88 -4.84
N SER A 73 12.70 13.86 -4.21
CA SER A 73 13.38 15.02 -3.63
C SER A 73 14.35 14.60 -2.52
N ALA A 74 13.92 13.69 -1.64
CA ALA A 74 14.74 13.14 -0.54
C ALA A 74 15.93 12.30 -1.04
N SER A 75 15.85 11.74 -2.24
CA SER A 75 16.97 11.05 -2.91
C SER A 75 17.97 12.00 -3.59
N GLY A 76 17.79 13.32 -3.48
CA GLY A 76 18.73 14.31 -4.02
C GLY A 76 18.55 14.61 -5.51
N TYR A 77 17.43 14.18 -6.11
CA TYR A 77 17.09 14.58 -7.47
C TYR A 77 16.60 16.03 -7.50
N ASN A 78 16.76 16.70 -8.64
CA ASN A 78 16.30 18.08 -8.85
C ASN A 78 14.77 18.15 -9.03
N ILE A 79 14.06 17.82 -7.95
CA ILE A 79 12.60 17.78 -7.86
C ILE A 79 12.19 18.63 -6.65
N VAL A 80 11.22 19.51 -6.87
CA VAL A 80 10.67 20.37 -5.82
C VAL A 80 10.09 19.51 -4.70
N ARG A 81 10.48 19.79 -3.47
CA ARG A 81 9.91 19.13 -2.29
C ARG A 81 8.44 19.55 -2.14
N PRO A 82 7.49 18.61 -2.03
CA PRO A 82 6.08 18.97 -1.81
C PRO A 82 5.91 19.65 -0.43
N PRO A 83 4.96 20.59 -0.29
CA PRO A 83 4.72 21.31 0.97
C PRO A 83 4.22 20.38 2.08
N GLY A 84 3.48 19.34 1.72
CA GLY A 84 2.96 18.30 2.60
C GLY A 84 2.42 17.13 1.78
N PHE A 85 2.28 15.97 2.42
CA PHE A 85 1.73 14.77 1.79
C PHE A 85 1.17 13.84 2.88
N SER A 86 0.25 12.96 2.48
CA SER A 86 -0.16 11.82 3.29
C SER A 86 0.54 10.57 2.78
N THR A 87 0.92 9.68 3.69
CA THR A 87 1.54 8.40 3.35
C THR A 87 0.50 7.39 2.86
N PRO A 88 0.89 6.34 2.12
CA PRO A 88 -0.02 5.25 1.75
C PRO A 88 -0.76 4.66 2.95
N ALA A 89 -0.07 4.48 4.07
CA ALA A 89 -0.68 3.93 5.27
C ALA A 89 -1.74 4.86 5.89
N GLU A 90 -1.51 6.18 5.90
CA GLU A 90 -2.49 7.15 6.42
C GLU A 90 -3.75 7.21 5.56
N LEU A 91 -3.61 7.10 4.23
CA LEU A 91 -4.76 7.14 3.32
C LEU A 91 -5.55 5.83 3.30
N LEU A 92 -4.85 4.69 3.36
CA LEU A 92 -5.46 3.36 3.30
C LEU A 92 -6.03 2.90 4.65
N PHE A 93 -5.46 3.36 5.77
CA PHE A 93 -5.84 2.96 7.13
C PHE A 93 -6.16 4.19 8.00
N PRO A 94 -7.17 5.01 7.65
CA PRO A 94 -7.56 6.15 8.47
C PRO A 94 -8.11 5.71 9.83
N ASN A 95 -8.17 6.62 10.82
CA ASN A 95 -8.60 6.30 12.18
C ASN A 95 -10.02 5.70 12.27
N ASN A 96 -10.90 6.04 11.32
CA ASN A 96 -12.26 5.54 11.23
C ASN A 96 -12.41 4.37 10.22
N VAL A 97 -11.31 3.69 9.88
CA VAL A 97 -11.33 2.57 8.93
C VAL A 97 -12.06 1.36 9.48
N ALA A 98 -12.14 1.20 10.81
CA ALA A 98 -12.94 0.19 11.47
C ALA A 98 -14.41 0.61 11.48
N ALA A 99 -15.15 0.18 10.47
CA ALA A 99 -16.58 0.42 10.28
C ALA A 99 -17.21 -0.79 9.59
N ASP A 100 -18.45 -0.66 9.12
CA ASP A 100 -19.09 -1.71 8.33
C ASP A 100 -18.45 -1.81 6.94
N CYS A 101 -18.14 -3.03 6.52
CA CYS A 101 -17.67 -3.29 5.16
C CYS A 101 -18.73 -2.88 4.12
N SER A 102 -18.33 -2.13 3.11
CA SER A 102 -19.22 -1.58 2.06
C SER A 102 -19.73 -2.62 1.07
N SER A 103 -19.25 -3.87 1.13
CA SER A 103 -19.77 -4.96 0.29
C SER A 103 -21.17 -5.37 0.72
N THR A 104 -22.08 -5.52 -0.24
CA THR A 104 -23.50 -5.83 0.00
C THR A 104 -23.66 -7.14 0.77
N GLY A 105 -24.36 -7.08 1.91
CA GLY A 105 -24.61 -8.25 2.76
C GLY A 105 -23.41 -8.70 3.61
N CYS A 106 -22.34 -7.90 3.67
CA CYS A 106 -21.21 -8.16 4.55
C CYS A 106 -21.46 -7.58 5.93
N ASN A 107 -21.22 -8.38 6.97
CA ASN A 107 -21.29 -7.96 8.38
C ASN A 107 -19.90 -7.93 9.04
N GLU A 108 -18.82 -7.98 8.24
CA GLU A 108 -17.45 -7.94 8.74
C GLU A 108 -16.99 -6.50 8.92
N THR A 109 -16.09 -6.28 9.88
CA THR A 109 -15.48 -4.96 10.08
C THR A 109 -14.48 -4.66 8.97
N SER A 110 -14.57 -3.47 8.40
CA SER A 110 -13.58 -2.99 7.44
C SER A 110 -12.24 -2.71 8.11
N PHE A 111 -11.15 -2.86 7.37
CA PHE A 111 -9.81 -2.55 7.84
C PHE A 111 -9.05 -1.64 6.88
N ILE A 112 -9.48 -1.55 5.62
CA ILE A 112 -8.84 -0.74 4.58
C ILE A 112 -9.86 0.11 3.84
N LYS A 113 -9.45 1.33 3.48
CA LYS A 113 -10.19 2.22 2.59
C LYS A 113 -9.60 2.14 1.18
N CYS A 114 -10.42 1.88 0.16
CA CYS A 114 -9.97 1.97 -1.24
C CYS A 114 -9.81 3.44 -1.65
N LEU A 115 -8.67 3.80 -2.27
CA LEU A 115 -8.40 5.19 -2.66
C LEU A 115 -9.20 5.64 -3.89
N TYR A 116 -9.62 4.69 -4.73
CA TYR A 116 -10.34 4.95 -5.99
C TYR A 116 -11.85 5.10 -5.80
N CYS A 117 -12.49 4.19 -5.06
CA CYS A 117 -13.94 4.22 -4.85
C CYS A 117 -14.36 4.69 -3.44
N ASP A 118 -13.40 5.01 -2.56
CA ASP A 118 -13.61 5.43 -1.17
C ASP A 118 -14.36 4.41 -0.26
N ASN A 119 -14.68 3.21 -0.77
CA ASN A 119 -15.30 2.13 0.00
C ASN A 119 -14.38 1.62 1.12
N LEU A 120 -14.99 1.23 2.23
CA LEU A 120 -14.34 0.57 3.35
C LEU A 120 -14.52 -0.94 3.21
N LEU A 121 -13.44 -1.71 3.24
CA LEU A 121 -13.46 -3.14 2.92
C LEU A 121 -12.86 -3.96 4.06
N CYS A 122 -13.48 -5.10 4.35
CA CYS A 122 -12.86 -6.14 5.17
C CYS A 122 -11.81 -6.92 4.36
N ILE A 123 -11.02 -7.77 5.04
CA ILE A 123 -9.96 -8.54 4.37
C ILE A 123 -10.49 -9.50 3.31
N ASP A 124 -11.71 -10.03 3.51
CA ASP A 124 -12.36 -10.95 2.58
C ASP A 124 -12.68 -10.29 1.24
N HIS A 125 -13.28 -9.10 1.27
CA HIS A 125 -13.67 -8.37 0.07
C HIS A 125 -12.54 -7.55 -0.55
N PHE A 126 -11.45 -7.35 0.19
CA PHE A 126 -10.26 -6.72 -0.36
C PHE A 126 -9.34 -7.72 -1.08
N LEU A 127 -9.13 -8.91 -0.49
CA LEU A 127 -8.07 -9.83 -0.92
C LEU A 127 -8.45 -11.33 -0.97
N VAL A 128 -9.17 -11.85 0.03
CA VAL A 128 -9.26 -13.31 0.25
C VAL A 128 -10.32 -14.00 -0.59
N LYS A 129 -11.58 -13.55 -0.51
CA LYS A 129 -12.68 -14.11 -1.31
C LYS A 129 -12.70 -13.49 -2.71
N GLU A 130 -12.41 -12.20 -2.76
CA GLU A 130 -12.38 -11.40 -3.97
C GLU A 130 -11.12 -10.54 -3.94
N VAL A 131 -10.47 -10.37 -5.09
CA VAL A 131 -9.45 -9.33 -5.24
C VAL A 131 -10.20 -8.09 -5.65
N HIS A 132 -10.34 -7.13 -4.74
CA HIS A 132 -11.07 -5.90 -5.02
C HIS A 132 -10.52 -5.26 -6.30
N ASP A 133 -11.40 -4.93 -7.24
CA ASP A 133 -11.07 -4.22 -8.48
C ASP A 133 -11.93 -2.97 -8.64
N CYS A 134 -11.32 -1.86 -9.06
CA CYS A 134 -11.98 -0.56 -9.25
C CYS A 134 -11.64 0.00 -10.62
#